data_AF-A0A7C4UXI4-F1
#
_entry.id   AF-A0A7C4UXI4-F1
#
_cell.length_a   1.000
_cell.length_b   1.000
_cell.length_c   1.000
_cell.angle_alpha   90.00
_cell.angle_beta   90.00
_cell.angle_gamma   90.00
#
_symmetry.space_group_name_H-M   'P 1'
#
loop_
_entity.id
_entity.type
_entity.pdbx_description
1 polymer ?
#
loop_
_entity_poly.entity_id
_entity_poly.type
_entity_poly.pdbx_seq_one_letter_code
_entity_poly.pdbx_strand_id
1 'polypeptide(L)'
;MPDCIHRIALPLLANLILFAGQGWADFIIMKDGYTLRGKLMIEGQILRDPSGKEFWIKKLGGFYVLDDGARRVVFSSRQVSEARPDPSEREAPETYTFKPPLMRTEFSRSLRSVKVESVEPWKSSGERSITLVNDLGAGDSKSFEQCIVSLTPHYLRASARRVRWDASYLLDEIEPETLLSLIRQQLAKRDPPTTKLDEYLAIIRFCRQAGWIGEASAAMTRLLEEFPEEKERLAGQALELKKRINHSRLEACELALTAGQYDRLDQLLAGFPLEATREADATRVVSLQNQMKELQSKLESSKRQLTAVLKDVQDQALLKGCADVIAEIEAGLNRDTCRRLDAFVLLSLQEDRRRAAGQKPMLSPEQLLALALSGWVLGNAGAESDAVSALRLVQTRRFLTSFLTTSDKRERAQLLDRYLKGEALPTDVLAQIIAMLPPSTPPEVLPAEGVELTTEGPRGIPYRLLLPPEYHPHREYPLLIALPNVKEEASAMLARCRDLAARHGYLLAVPQWADSLQEKYQSTDREQDAVPYLIRDLRRRFNIDPDKVFLLGYDQSGTLAYDVGLAHPDLFAGIAIFCGRPGKLGRSYRYNSQYLPFYVVEGERSPNNTGENRDMFEYWVNR
;
A
#
# COMPACT_ATOMS: atom_id res chain seq x y z
N MET A 1 29.06 39.43 6.96
CA MET A 1 29.01 38.41 8.02
C MET A 1 27.58 38.26 8.49
N PRO A 2 26.91 37.17 8.08
CA PRO A 2 26.08 36.44 9.04
C PRO A 2 26.14 34.93 8.76
N ASP A 3 27.17 34.27 9.28
CA ASP A 3 27.20 32.82 9.47
C ASP A 3 27.44 32.60 10.96
N CYS A 4 26.38 32.46 11.73
CA CYS A 4 26.40 31.80 13.03
C CYS A 4 24.95 31.67 13.53
N ILE A 5 24.67 30.55 14.20
CA ILE A 5 23.39 30.15 14.80
C ILE A 5 22.47 29.30 13.89
N HIS A 6 23.04 28.22 13.32
CA HIS A 6 22.31 26.99 12.94
C HIS A 6 22.45 25.86 13.98
N ARG A 7 23.00 26.11 15.18
CA ARG A 7 23.20 25.09 16.21
C ARG A 7 21.95 24.83 17.07
N ILE A 8 20.96 24.17 16.48
CA ILE A 8 20.26 23.04 17.12
C ILE A 8 20.23 21.94 16.06
N ALA A 9 21.41 21.40 15.76
CA ALA A 9 21.51 20.21 14.94
C ALA A 9 21.07 19.03 15.81
N LEU A 10 20.02 18.32 15.39
CA LEU A 10 19.84 16.93 15.79
C LEU A 10 21.16 16.18 15.51
N PRO A 11 21.58 15.23 16.37
CA PRO A 11 22.77 14.42 16.11
C PRO A 11 22.71 13.64 14.78
N LEU A 12 21.53 13.52 14.16
CA LEU A 12 21.34 12.91 12.84
C LEU A 12 22.13 13.57 11.70
N LEU A 13 22.43 14.87 11.78
CA LEU A 13 22.87 15.68 10.63
C LEU A 13 24.23 16.35 10.83
N ALA A 14 24.90 16.11 11.96
CA ALA A 14 26.07 16.89 12.37
C ALA A 14 27.24 16.86 11.38
N ASN A 15 27.27 15.91 10.43
CA ASN A 15 28.36 15.72 9.46
C ASN A 15 27.88 15.38 8.02
N LEU A 16 26.73 15.92 7.58
CA LEU A 16 26.34 15.83 6.17
C LEU A 16 26.96 16.99 5.37
N ILE A 17 27.63 16.69 4.26
CA ILE A 17 27.97 17.71 3.26
C ILE A 17 26.90 17.71 2.18
N LEU A 18 26.28 18.88 1.99
CA LEU A 18 25.56 19.23 0.78
C LEU A 18 26.58 19.34 -0.35
N PHE A 19 26.54 18.44 -1.33
CA PHE A 19 27.12 18.74 -2.63
C PHE A 19 26.27 19.85 -3.25
N ALA A 20 26.75 21.10 -3.15
CA ALA A 20 26.14 22.26 -3.78
C ALA A 20 26.68 22.39 -5.22
N GLY A 21 26.22 21.50 -6.09
CA GLY A 21 26.10 21.82 -7.51
C GLY A 21 24.79 22.59 -7.71
N GLN A 22 24.83 23.68 -8.47
CA GLN A 22 23.60 24.32 -8.93
C GLN A 22 22.91 23.35 -9.92
N GLY A 23 21.83 22.71 -9.45
CA GLY A 23 21.23 21.55 -10.13
C GLY A 23 22.07 20.28 -9.88
N TRP A 24 21.51 19.13 -9.52
CA TRP A 24 20.35 18.45 -10.09
C TRP A 24 19.60 17.67 -9.00
N ALA A 25 18.30 17.44 -9.19
CA ALA A 25 17.63 16.36 -8.47
C ALA A 25 18.10 15.02 -9.07
N ASP A 26 18.16 13.96 -8.27
CA ASP A 26 18.39 12.60 -8.72
C ASP A 26 17.10 11.80 -8.56
N PHE A 27 16.79 10.95 -9.54
CA PHE A 27 15.88 9.82 -9.36
C PHE A 27 16.68 8.64 -8.81
N ILE A 28 16.39 8.27 -7.58
CA ILE A 28 16.93 7.07 -6.94
C ILE A 28 15.87 5.98 -7.08
N ILE A 29 16.17 4.98 -7.89
CA ILE A 29 15.34 3.79 -8.07
C ILE A 29 15.87 2.72 -7.12
N MET A 30 15.04 2.32 -6.17
CA MET A 30 15.33 1.29 -5.19
C MET A 30 15.16 -0.11 -5.83
N LYS A 31 15.72 -1.15 -5.20
CA LYS A 31 15.66 -2.54 -5.70
C LYS A 31 14.24 -3.11 -5.81
N ASP A 32 13.32 -2.59 -5.03
CA ASP A 32 11.89 -2.91 -5.06
C ASP A 32 11.12 -2.08 -6.12
N GLY A 33 11.81 -1.21 -6.87
CA GLY A 33 11.22 -0.29 -7.84
C GLY A 33 10.72 1.02 -7.25
N TYR A 34 10.76 1.21 -5.92
CA TYR A 34 10.36 2.46 -5.29
C TYR A 34 11.27 3.59 -5.76
N THR A 35 10.67 4.68 -6.25
CA THR A 35 11.41 5.78 -6.85
C THR A 35 11.34 7.01 -5.97
N LEU A 36 12.51 7.51 -5.62
CA LEU A 36 12.73 8.69 -4.81
C LEU A 36 13.26 9.81 -5.71
N ARG A 37 12.69 11.02 -5.61
CA ARG A 37 13.14 12.21 -6.36
C ARG A 37 13.53 13.31 -5.39
N GLY A 38 14.75 13.83 -5.51
CA GLY A 38 15.20 14.93 -4.67
C GLY A 38 16.71 15.14 -4.75
N LYS A 39 17.24 15.96 -3.86
CA LYS A 39 18.68 16.22 -3.76
C LYS A 39 19.34 15.15 -2.90
N LEU A 40 20.25 14.38 -3.49
CA LEU A 40 21.02 13.37 -2.75
C LEU A 40 22.10 14.02 -1.86
N MET A 41 22.17 13.57 -0.62
CA MET A 41 23.17 13.89 0.39
C MET A 41 23.77 12.60 0.93
N ILE A 42 25.07 12.60 1.20
CA ILE A 42 25.80 11.42 1.66
C ILE A 42 26.31 11.68 3.08
N GLU A 43 26.09 10.73 3.99
CA GLU A 43 26.64 10.80 5.33
C GLU A 43 28.17 10.76 5.31
N GLY A 44 28.79 11.69 6.03
CA GLY A 44 30.22 11.69 6.24
C GLY A 44 30.62 11.89 7.69
N GLN A 45 31.92 11.99 7.89
CA GLN A 45 32.55 12.27 9.16
C GLN A 45 33.67 13.28 8.95
N ILE A 46 33.83 14.19 9.89
CA ILE A 46 34.94 15.12 9.90
C ILE A 46 36.10 14.45 10.62
N LEU A 47 37.22 14.26 9.93
CA LEU A 47 38.48 13.84 10.52
C LEU A 47 39.34 15.07 10.76
N ARG A 48 40.07 15.06 11.87
CA ARG A 48 41.05 16.09 12.21
C ARG A 48 42.44 15.50 12.11
N ASP A 49 43.31 16.09 11.30
CA ASP A 49 44.70 15.65 11.22
C ASP A 49 45.49 16.10 12.47
N PRO A 50 46.72 15.59 12.68
CA PRO A 50 47.59 16.04 13.76
C PRO A 50 47.97 17.54 13.68
N SER A 51 47.78 18.21 12.54
CA SER A 51 47.99 19.65 12.39
C SER A 51 46.79 20.49 12.86
N GLY A 52 45.69 19.83 13.23
CA GLY A 52 44.45 20.44 13.68
C GLY A 52 43.50 20.82 12.55
N LYS A 53 43.83 20.49 11.28
CA LYS A 53 43.00 20.75 10.11
C LYS A 53 41.92 19.69 9.97
N GLU A 54 40.70 20.15 9.75
CA GLU A 54 39.51 19.31 9.59
C GLU A 54 39.24 19.04 8.10
N PHE A 55 38.98 17.79 7.75
CA PHE A 55 38.56 17.37 6.41
C PHE A 55 37.40 16.39 6.52
N TRP A 56 36.42 16.59 5.66
CA TRP A 56 35.28 15.70 5.57
C TRP A 56 35.60 14.51 4.70
N ILE A 57 35.23 13.32 5.16
CA ILE A 57 35.26 12.10 4.36
C ILE A 57 33.91 11.42 4.42
N LYS A 58 33.56 10.70 3.35
CA LYS A 58 32.39 9.83 3.32
C LYS A 58 32.53 8.79 4.45
N LYS A 59 31.47 8.61 5.23
CA LYS A 59 31.43 7.61 6.30
C LYS A 59 31.28 6.25 5.64
N LEU A 60 32.20 5.34 5.93
CA LEU A 60 32.11 3.98 5.43
C LEU A 60 30.88 3.32 6.07
N GLY A 61 29.94 2.85 5.25
CA GLY A 61 28.65 2.40 5.74
C GLY A 61 27.80 3.52 6.36
N GLY A 62 27.88 4.74 5.82
CA GLY A 62 26.92 5.81 6.15
C GLY A 62 25.59 5.66 5.41
N PHE A 63 24.55 6.34 5.89
CA PHE A 63 23.28 6.47 5.20
C PHE A 63 23.35 7.40 4.00
N TYR A 64 22.45 7.19 3.05
CA TYR A 64 22.11 8.17 2.03
C TYR A 64 20.86 8.92 2.49
N VAL A 65 20.81 10.22 2.20
CA VAL A 65 19.68 11.07 2.53
C VAL A 65 19.23 11.78 1.27
N LEU A 66 17.96 11.65 0.91
CA LEU A 66 17.38 12.41 -0.18
C LEU A 66 16.49 13.52 0.40
N ASP A 67 16.73 14.77 -0.01
CA ASP A 67 15.92 15.92 0.36
C ASP A 67 15.03 16.34 -0.81
N ASP A 68 13.72 16.14 -0.69
CA ASP A 68 12.73 16.55 -1.71
C ASP A 68 12.13 17.96 -1.42
N GLY A 69 12.63 18.64 -0.39
CA GLY A 69 12.17 19.94 0.10
C GLY A 69 11.08 19.86 1.17
N ALA A 70 10.20 18.86 1.10
CA ALA A 70 9.18 18.61 2.12
C ALA A 70 9.65 17.56 3.15
N ARG A 71 10.44 16.59 2.72
CA ARG A 71 10.86 15.41 3.47
C ARG A 71 12.34 15.17 3.27
N ARG A 72 12.93 14.50 4.26
CA ARG A 72 14.28 13.95 4.18
C ARG A 72 14.20 12.45 4.36
N VAL A 73 14.43 11.72 3.27
CA VAL A 73 14.33 10.26 3.24
C VAL A 73 15.71 9.66 3.47
N VAL A 74 15.86 8.93 4.57
CA VAL A 74 17.12 8.27 4.94
C VAL A 74 17.04 6.80 4.54
N PHE A 75 18.02 6.30 3.79
CA PHE A 75 18.01 4.93 3.28
C PHE A 75 19.43 4.34 3.13
N SER A 76 19.51 3.01 3.04
CA SER A 76 20.76 2.30 2.77
C SER A 76 21.15 2.44 1.30
N SER A 77 22.41 2.78 1.04
CA SER A 77 22.98 2.75 -0.31
C SER A 77 22.90 1.38 -0.98
N ARG A 78 22.79 0.29 -0.20
CA ARG A 78 22.65 -1.08 -0.72
C ARG A 78 21.27 -1.38 -1.32
N GLN A 79 20.28 -0.55 -1.01
CA GLN A 79 18.92 -0.67 -1.56
C GLN A 79 18.77 0.10 -2.87
N VAL A 80 19.78 0.88 -3.27
CA VAL A 80 19.78 1.58 -4.57
C VAL A 80 20.04 0.56 -5.67
N SER A 81 19.11 0.50 -6.63
CA SER A 81 19.26 -0.24 -7.88
C SER A 81 19.93 0.64 -8.93
N GLU A 82 19.40 1.86 -9.12
CA GLU A 82 19.87 2.80 -10.11
C GLU A 82 19.73 4.23 -9.58
N ALA A 83 20.69 5.09 -9.91
CA ALA A 83 20.59 6.52 -9.72
C ALA A 83 20.65 7.19 -11.09
N ARG A 84 19.59 7.90 -11.45
CA ARG A 84 19.52 8.67 -12.68
C ARG A 84 19.52 10.15 -12.33
N PRO A 85 20.28 10.99 -13.05
CA PRO A 85 20.04 12.41 -12.97
C PRO A 85 18.59 12.67 -13.37
N ASP A 86 17.87 13.53 -12.63
CA ASP A 86 16.60 14.06 -13.09
C ASP A 86 16.86 14.64 -14.47
N PRO A 87 16.23 14.10 -15.54
CA PRO A 87 16.42 14.60 -16.89
C PRO A 87 15.87 16.01 -16.84
N SER A 88 16.77 16.96 -16.57
CA SER A 88 16.47 18.34 -16.25
C SER A 88 15.23 18.73 -17.03
N GLU A 89 14.12 19.05 -16.35
CA GLU A 89 13.13 19.85 -17.04
C GLU A 89 13.93 21.00 -17.64
N ARG A 90 14.03 21.04 -18.97
CA ARG A 90 14.81 22.08 -19.67
C ARG A 90 14.24 23.48 -19.33
N GLU A 91 13.06 23.49 -18.73
CA GLU A 91 12.29 24.61 -18.26
C GLU A 91 12.45 24.77 -16.73
N ALA A 92 12.69 26.00 -16.28
CA ALA A 92 12.81 26.31 -14.86
C ALA A 92 11.50 26.02 -14.10
N PRO A 93 11.56 25.64 -12.81
CA PRO A 93 10.36 25.40 -12.01
C PRO A 93 9.55 26.69 -11.81
N GLU A 94 8.26 26.65 -12.13
CA GLU A 94 7.33 27.77 -11.95
C GLU A 94 7.09 27.98 -10.44
N THR A 95 7.82 28.94 -9.85
CA THR A 95 7.90 29.15 -8.39
C THR A 95 7.36 30.53 -7.99
N TYR A 96 6.65 30.59 -6.85
CA TYR A 96 6.04 31.81 -6.32
C TYR A 96 6.51 32.10 -4.89
N THR A 97 6.83 33.37 -4.60
CA THR A 97 7.32 33.82 -3.27
C THR A 97 6.38 34.90 -2.71
N PHE A 98 5.90 34.71 -1.47
CA PHE A 98 4.78 35.51 -0.92
C PHE A 98 5.22 36.59 0.09
N LYS A 99 6.49 36.58 0.54
CA LYS A 99 7.12 37.55 1.49
C LYS A 99 6.17 38.07 2.60
N PRO A 100 5.53 37.20 3.40
CA PRO A 100 4.64 37.65 4.48
C PRO A 100 5.43 38.36 5.60
N PRO A 101 4.79 39.26 6.37
CA PRO A 101 5.44 39.94 7.50
C PRO A 101 5.64 38.97 8.68
N LEU A 102 6.81 38.33 8.75
CA LEU A 102 7.18 37.42 9.84
C LEU A 102 7.80 38.20 11.00
N MET A 103 7.08 38.30 12.11
CA MET A 103 7.51 38.98 13.33
C MET A 103 7.88 37.93 14.37
N ARG A 104 9.09 37.35 14.30
CA ARG A 104 9.58 36.26 15.17
C ARG A 104 9.81 36.69 16.63
N THR A 105 8.80 37.30 17.25
CA THR A 105 8.83 37.97 18.55
C THR A 105 8.56 37.03 19.72
N GLU A 106 7.99 35.85 19.47
CA GLU A 106 7.63 34.89 20.51
C GLU A 106 8.58 33.68 20.54
N PHE A 107 9.15 33.40 21.72
CA PHE A 107 9.80 32.12 22.00
C PHE A 107 8.77 31.16 22.59
N SER A 108 8.36 30.13 21.84
CA SER A 108 7.37 29.16 22.30
C SER A 108 8.06 27.93 22.89
N ARG A 109 8.20 27.86 24.24
CA ARG A 109 8.44 26.58 24.93
C ARG A 109 7.29 25.59 24.66
N SER A 110 6.09 26.11 24.42
CA SER A 110 4.86 25.41 24.04
C SER A 110 4.87 24.74 22.66
N LEU A 111 6.02 24.64 21.96
CA LEU A 111 6.16 23.71 20.82
C LEU A 111 6.89 22.42 21.21
N ARG A 112 7.28 22.25 22.48
CA ARG A 112 7.83 21.01 23.00
C ARG A 112 6.66 20.13 23.45
N SER A 113 6.46 19.00 22.79
CA SER A 113 5.39 18.04 23.08
C SER A 113 3.98 18.61 22.96
N VAL A 114 3.56 18.86 21.71
CA VAL A 114 2.21 19.33 21.38
C VAL A 114 1.54 18.41 20.38
N LYS A 115 0.21 18.34 20.46
CA LYS A 115 -0.63 17.68 19.46
C LYS A 115 -1.38 18.73 18.65
N VAL A 116 -1.61 18.43 17.38
CA VAL A 116 -2.46 19.26 16.52
C VAL A 116 -3.91 18.98 16.92
N GLU A 117 -4.60 20.00 17.39
CA GLU A 117 -6.02 19.92 17.73
C GLU A 117 -6.90 20.24 16.52
N SER A 118 -6.57 21.32 15.80
CA SER A 118 -7.27 21.71 14.58
C SER A 118 -6.35 22.45 13.61
N VAL A 119 -6.64 22.30 12.32
CA VAL A 119 -5.98 23.00 11.22
C VAL A 119 -7.07 23.62 10.36
N GLU A 120 -7.12 24.95 10.31
CA GLU A 120 -8.00 25.64 9.37
C GLU A 120 -7.45 25.52 7.94
N PRO A 121 -8.31 25.49 6.91
CA PRO A 121 -7.88 25.57 5.52
C PRO A 121 -7.06 26.84 5.24
N TRP A 122 -6.23 26.77 4.21
CA TRP A 122 -5.53 27.95 3.72
C TRP A 122 -6.51 28.98 3.15
N LYS A 123 -6.40 30.24 3.61
CA LYS A 123 -7.09 31.36 2.98
C LYS A 123 -6.47 31.66 1.63
N SER A 124 -7.24 32.27 0.74
CA SER A 124 -6.76 32.70 -0.58
C SER A 124 -5.63 33.74 -0.50
N SER A 125 -5.45 34.41 0.64
CA SER A 125 -4.36 35.33 0.94
C SER A 125 -3.07 34.64 1.42
N GLY A 126 -3.12 33.34 1.71
CA GLY A 126 -1.97 32.52 2.09
C GLY A 126 -1.74 32.37 3.59
N GLU A 127 -2.71 32.73 4.42
CA GLU A 127 -2.69 32.49 5.86
C GLU A 127 -3.64 31.37 6.29
N ARG A 128 -3.31 30.68 7.39
CA ARG A 128 -4.22 29.78 8.11
C ARG A 128 -3.97 29.82 9.61
N SER A 129 -4.95 29.35 10.38
CA SER A 129 -4.80 29.11 11.81
C SER A 129 -4.53 27.63 12.09
N ILE A 130 -3.60 27.33 13.00
CA ILE A 130 -3.40 26.00 13.57
C ILE A 130 -3.51 26.09 15.09
N THR A 131 -4.35 25.26 15.68
CA THR A 131 -4.46 25.15 17.14
C THR A 131 -3.71 23.92 17.61
N LEU A 132 -2.80 24.15 18.56
CA LEU A 132 -1.99 23.12 19.20
C LEU A 132 -2.38 23.03 20.67
N VAL A 133 -2.49 21.80 21.18
CA VAL A 133 -2.72 21.51 22.59
C VAL A 133 -1.45 20.98 23.24
N ASN A 134 -1.14 21.46 24.45
CA ASN A 134 0.01 21.01 25.22
C ASN A 134 -0.23 19.61 25.80
N ASP A 135 0.68 18.67 25.52
CA ASP A 135 0.58 17.27 25.96
C ASP A 135 1.17 17.05 27.38
N LEU A 136 1.80 18.06 27.98
CA LEU A 136 2.51 17.98 29.28
C LEU A 136 1.80 18.66 30.47
N GLY A 137 0.55 19.12 30.33
CA GLY A 137 -0.27 19.60 31.46
C GLY A 137 -1.19 20.79 31.15
N ALA A 138 -2.28 20.87 31.92
CA ALA A 138 -3.42 21.82 31.85
C ALA A 138 -4.25 21.88 30.55
N GLY A 139 -3.85 21.20 29.47
CA GLY A 139 -4.65 21.17 28.24
C GLY A 139 -4.81 22.55 27.59
N ASP A 140 -3.90 23.49 27.88
CA ASP A 140 -3.94 24.83 27.30
C ASP A 140 -3.74 24.72 25.78
N SER A 141 -4.80 25.01 25.03
CA SER A 141 -4.77 25.15 23.58
C SER A 141 -4.28 26.54 23.19
N LYS A 142 -3.37 26.62 22.22
CA LYS A 142 -2.89 27.87 21.65
C LYS A 142 -2.97 27.83 20.13
N SER A 143 -3.59 28.85 19.55
CA SER A 143 -3.65 29.03 18.10
C SER A 143 -2.44 29.82 17.58
N PHE A 144 -1.92 29.38 16.44
CA PHE A 144 -0.80 29.96 15.73
C PHE A 144 -1.22 30.27 14.29
N GLU A 145 -1.00 31.50 13.85
CA GLU A 145 -1.16 31.86 12.46
C GLU A 145 0.08 31.42 11.66
N GLN A 146 -0.13 30.61 10.63
CA GLN A 146 0.87 30.27 9.63
C GLN A 146 0.65 31.06 8.34
N CYS A 147 1.74 31.43 7.68
CA CYS A 147 1.72 32.12 6.41
C CYS A 147 2.58 31.35 5.39
N ILE A 148 2.07 31.21 4.16
CA ILE A 148 2.82 30.69 3.04
C ILE A 148 3.98 31.64 2.74
N VAL A 149 5.17 31.08 2.58
CA VAL A 149 6.41 31.82 2.27
C VAL A 149 6.79 31.60 0.82
N SER A 150 6.70 30.36 0.34
CA SER A 150 6.98 29.99 -1.04
C SER A 150 6.13 28.80 -1.49
N LEU A 151 5.78 28.77 -2.76
CA LEU A 151 5.11 27.67 -3.45
C LEU A 151 5.96 27.27 -4.65
N THR A 152 6.33 26.00 -4.72
CA THR A 152 7.04 25.39 -5.85
C THR A 152 6.15 24.29 -6.45
N PRO A 153 6.47 23.76 -7.64
CA PRO A 153 5.77 22.59 -8.17
C PRO A 153 6.04 21.29 -7.39
N HIS A 154 6.79 21.31 -6.28
CA HIS A 154 7.14 20.09 -5.53
C HIS A 154 6.68 20.15 -4.07
N TYR A 155 6.67 21.34 -3.47
CA TYR A 155 6.25 21.55 -2.10
C TYR A 155 5.81 22.99 -1.86
N LEU A 156 4.99 23.15 -0.81
CA LEU A 156 4.65 24.44 -0.22
C LEU A 156 5.43 24.62 1.07
N ARG A 157 6.01 25.81 1.27
CA ARG A 157 6.66 26.19 2.52
C ARG A 157 5.85 27.25 3.25
N ALA A 158 5.62 27.02 4.53
CA ALA A 158 4.97 27.94 5.45
C ALA A 158 5.83 28.26 6.67
N SER A 159 5.59 29.42 7.27
CA SER A 159 6.16 29.80 8.56
C SER A 159 5.07 30.34 9.47
N ALA A 160 5.14 30.03 10.76
CA ALA A 160 4.36 30.73 11.77
C ALA A 160 4.73 32.22 11.78
N ARG A 161 3.74 33.10 11.92
CA ARG A 161 3.93 34.56 11.86
C ARG A 161 4.75 35.08 13.04
N ARG A 162 4.47 34.56 14.25
CA ARG A 162 5.03 35.08 15.51
C ARG A 162 6.14 34.24 16.16
N VAL A 163 6.21 32.96 15.82
CA VAL A 163 7.13 31.99 16.43
C VAL A 163 8.05 31.41 15.37
N ARG A 164 9.27 31.00 15.75
CA ARG A 164 10.18 30.28 14.85
C ARG A 164 9.69 28.85 14.60
N TRP A 165 8.77 28.70 13.65
CA TRP A 165 8.26 27.41 13.20
C TRP A 165 8.08 27.45 11.68
N ASP A 166 9.00 26.79 10.99
CA ASP A 166 8.91 26.54 9.55
C ASP A 166 8.31 25.14 9.34
N ALA A 167 7.47 25.00 8.32
CA ALA A 167 6.88 23.73 7.91
C ALA A 167 6.86 23.65 6.38
N SER A 168 7.02 22.44 5.86
CA SER A 168 6.87 22.14 4.44
C SER A 168 5.76 21.11 4.26
N TYR A 169 5.03 21.21 3.16
CA TYR A 169 3.90 20.35 2.83
C TYR A 169 4.08 19.84 1.40
N LEU A 170 3.80 18.56 1.19
CA LEU A 170 3.59 18.06 -0.17
C LEU A 170 2.34 18.73 -0.76
N LEU A 171 2.33 18.91 -2.07
CA LEU A 171 1.20 19.58 -2.72
C LEU A 171 -0.10 18.76 -2.61
N ASP A 172 0.01 17.43 -2.58
CA ASP A 172 -1.14 16.52 -2.45
C ASP A 172 -1.82 16.56 -1.06
N GLU A 173 -1.21 17.24 -0.08
CA GLU A 173 -1.84 17.51 1.23
C GLU A 173 -2.81 18.69 1.18
N ILE A 174 -2.91 19.40 0.06
CA ILE A 174 -3.69 20.63 -0.10
C ILE A 174 -4.53 20.53 -1.36
N GLU A 175 -5.78 20.99 -1.30
CA GLU A 175 -6.65 21.02 -2.47
C GLU A 175 -6.02 21.85 -3.60
N PRO A 176 -5.92 21.32 -4.84
CA PRO A 176 -5.28 22.01 -5.95
C PRO A 176 -5.80 23.42 -6.19
N GLU A 177 -7.12 23.62 -6.18
CA GLU A 177 -7.73 24.93 -6.45
C GLU A 177 -7.34 25.99 -5.41
N THR A 178 -7.10 25.59 -4.15
CA THR A 178 -6.57 26.51 -3.13
C THR A 178 -5.20 27.05 -3.55
N LEU A 179 -4.31 26.17 -4.02
CA LEU A 179 -2.97 26.57 -4.49
C LEU A 179 -3.03 27.34 -5.81
N LEU A 180 -3.90 26.96 -6.74
CA LEU A 180 -4.09 27.70 -7.99
C LEU A 180 -4.63 29.12 -7.75
N SER A 181 -5.54 29.30 -6.79
CA SER A 181 -6.04 30.63 -6.42
C SER A 181 -4.93 31.56 -5.93
N LEU A 182 -3.99 31.02 -5.13
CA LEU A 182 -2.81 31.74 -4.64
C LEU A 182 -1.87 32.14 -5.78
N ILE A 183 -1.67 31.24 -6.75
CA ILE A 183 -0.88 31.51 -7.96
C ILE A 183 -1.49 32.67 -8.76
N ARG A 184 -2.80 32.63 -9.05
CA ARG A 184 -3.50 33.71 -9.78
C ARG A 184 -3.32 35.06 -9.09
N GLN A 185 -3.46 35.10 -7.76
CA GLN A 185 -3.23 36.33 -7.01
C GLN A 185 -1.79 36.85 -7.09
N GLN A 186 -0.78 35.96 -7.10
CA GLN A 186 0.61 36.37 -7.26
C GLN A 186 0.89 36.89 -8.68
N LEU A 187 0.32 36.26 -9.70
CA LEU A 187 0.45 36.68 -11.09
C LEU A 187 -0.20 38.05 -11.34
N ALA A 188 -1.35 38.32 -10.72
CA ALA A 188 -2.04 39.60 -10.78
C ALA A 188 -1.27 40.76 -10.10
N LYS A 189 -0.39 40.44 -9.12
CA LYS A 189 0.44 41.42 -8.41
C LYS A 189 1.77 41.76 -9.10
N ARG A 190 2.10 41.07 -10.21
CA ARG A 190 3.33 41.37 -10.97
C ARG A 190 3.23 42.77 -11.61
N ASP A 191 4.38 43.38 -11.86
CA ASP A 191 4.49 44.66 -12.56
C ASP A 191 5.35 44.49 -13.83
N PRO A 192 4.77 44.60 -15.03
CA PRO A 192 3.34 44.80 -15.30
C PRO A 192 2.49 43.55 -14.93
N PRO A 193 1.17 43.71 -14.74
CA PRO A 193 0.28 42.58 -14.47
C PRO A 193 0.35 41.53 -15.58
N THR A 194 0.30 40.25 -15.19
CA THR A 194 0.35 39.12 -16.12
C THR A 194 -0.88 39.14 -17.04
N THR A 195 -0.70 38.92 -18.35
CA THR A 195 -1.83 38.82 -19.28
C THR A 195 -2.65 37.56 -18.98
N LYS A 196 -3.93 37.53 -19.41
CA LYS A 196 -4.78 36.36 -19.18
C LYS A 196 -4.25 35.09 -19.87
N LEU A 197 -3.67 35.22 -21.06
CA LEU A 197 -3.03 34.13 -21.78
C LEU A 197 -1.80 33.61 -21.01
N ASP A 198 -0.93 34.51 -20.55
CA ASP A 198 0.27 34.14 -19.79
C ASP A 198 -0.06 33.53 -18.43
N GLU A 199 -1.16 33.95 -17.80
CA GLU A 199 -1.69 33.35 -16.58
C GLU A 199 -2.07 31.89 -16.81
N TYR A 200 -2.86 31.60 -17.86
CA TYR A 200 -3.20 30.23 -18.21
C TYR A 200 -1.95 29.37 -18.48
N LEU A 201 -0.99 29.90 -19.25
CA LEU A 201 0.26 29.20 -19.54
C LEU A 201 1.08 28.91 -18.28
N ALA A 202 1.15 29.86 -17.34
CA ALA A 202 1.82 29.68 -16.05
C ALA A 202 1.16 28.60 -15.19
N ILE A 203 -0.18 28.60 -15.12
CA ILE A 203 -0.95 27.56 -14.40
C ILE A 203 -0.72 26.19 -15.03
N ILE A 204 -0.80 26.08 -16.36
CA ILE A 204 -0.58 24.81 -17.08
C ILE A 204 0.83 24.29 -16.81
N ARG A 205 1.86 25.15 -16.86
CA ARG A 205 3.24 24.77 -16.51
C ARG A 205 3.32 24.29 -15.06
N PHE A 206 2.81 25.06 -14.11
CA PHE A 206 2.82 24.67 -12.69
C PHE A 206 2.17 23.30 -12.46
N CYS A 207 0.94 23.11 -12.95
CA CYS A 207 0.23 21.84 -12.81
C CYS A 207 0.96 20.67 -13.48
N ARG A 208 1.55 20.89 -14.67
CA ARG A 208 2.35 19.88 -15.37
C ARG A 208 3.58 19.47 -14.56
N GLN A 209 4.29 20.44 -13.99
CA GLN A 209 5.49 20.22 -13.15
C GLN A 209 5.16 19.58 -11.80
N ALA A 210 3.97 19.88 -11.26
CA ALA A 210 3.42 19.31 -10.04
C ALA A 210 2.86 17.89 -10.20
N GLY A 211 2.74 17.38 -11.42
CA GLY A 211 2.10 16.09 -11.70
C GLY A 211 0.58 16.13 -11.68
N TRP A 212 -0.03 17.30 -11.51
CA TRP A 212 -1.47 17.53 -11.58
C TRP A 212 -1.96 17.60 -13.03
N ILE A 213 -1.78 16.50 -13.75
CA ILE A 213 -2.05 16.45 -15.20
C ILE A 213 -3.53 16.70 -15.51
N GLY A 214 -4.45 16.26 -14.65
CA GLY A 214 -5.88 16.56 -14.77
C GLY A 214 -6.16 18.06 -14.79
N GLU A 215 -5.62 18.79 -13.81
CA GLU A 215 -5.76 20.24 -13.72
C GLU A 215 -5.07 20.96 -14.88
N ALA A 216 -3.87 20.51 -15.27
CA ALA A 216 -3.17 21.05 -16.44
C ALA A 216 -4.00 20.89 -17.72
N SER A 217 -4.62 19.72 -17.92
CA SER A 217 -5.45 19.46 -19.09
C SER A 217 -6.75 20.26 -19.05
N ALA A 218 -7.38 20.44 -17.89
CA ALA A 218 -8.57 21.26 -17.74
C ALA A 218 -8.27 22.74 -18.05
N ALA A 219 -7.17 23.26 -17.53
CA ALA A 219 -6.69 24.61 -17.83
C ALA A 219 -6.35 24.80 -19.32
N MET A 220 -5.70 23.80 -19.95
CA MET A 220 -5.41 23.81 -21.39
C MET A 220 -6.70 23.84 -22.23
N THR A 221 -7.72 23.05 -21.88
CA THR A 221 -9.01 23.07 -22.58
C THR A 221 -9.66 24.46 -22.52
N ARG A 222 -9.72 25.07 -21.33
CA ARG A 222 -10.29 26.42 -21.17
C ARG A 222 -9.48 27.48 -21.94
N LEU A 223 -8.15 27.39 -21.93
CA LEU A 223 -7.28 28.27 -22.73
C LEU A 223 -7.66 28.18 -24.21
N LEU A 224 -7.78 26.98 -24.77
CA LEU A 224 -8.09 26.78 -26.19
C LEU A 224 -9.52 27.16 -26.58
N GLU A 225 -10.45 27.17 -25.62
CA GLU A 225 -11.80 27.69 -25.82
C GLU A 225 -11.81 29.23 -25.88
N GLU A 226 -11.06 29.88 -24.99
CA GLU A 226 -10.99 31.34 -24.89
C GLU A 226 -10.07 31.99 -25.93
N PHE A 227 -9.00 31.30 -26.35
CA PHE A 227 -8.00 31.77 -27.32
C PHE A 227 -7.90 30.78 -28.48
N PRO A 228 -8.89 30.72 -29.40
CA PRO A 228 -8.91 29.75 -30.48
C PRO A 228 -7.71 29.82 -31.44
N GLU A 229 -7.08 31.00 -31.57
CA GLU A 229 -5.87 31.24 -32.35
C GLU A 229 -4.65 30.45 -31.83
N GLU A 230 -4.66 30.06 -30.56
CA GLU A 230 -3.58 29.30 -29.92
C GLU A 230 -3.67 27.78 -30.16
N LYS A 231 -4.78 27.29 -30.77
CA LYS A 231 -5.04 25.86 -30.99
C LYS A 231 -3.93 25.17 -31.78
N GLU A 232 -3.48 25.78 -32.87
CA GLU A 232 -2.44 25.18 -33.71
C GLU A 232 -1.10 25.14 -32.97
N ARG A 233 -0.73 26.22 -32.27
CA ARG A 233 0.52 26.32 -31.51
C ARG A 233 0.58 25.34 -30.35
N LEU A 234 -0.53 25.13 -29.65
CA LEU A 234 -0.59 24.32 -28.42
C LEU A 234 -1.12 22.90 -28.62
N ALA A 235 -1.52 22.52 -29.84
CA ALA A 235 -2.07 21.19 -30.14
C ALA A 235 -1.18 20.03 -29.64
N GLY A 236 0.14 20.13 -29.84
CA GLY A 236 1.09 19.12 -29.38
C GLY A 236 1.15 18.99 -27.85
N GLN A 237 1.12 20.12 -27.13
CA GLN A 237 1.12 20.11 -25.67
C GLN A 237 -0.20 19.57 -25.11
N ALA A 238 -1.33 19.96 -25.70
CA ALA A 238 -2.65 19.46 -25.32
C ALA A 238 -2.77 17.95 -25.54
N LEU A 239 -2.24 17.42 -26.65
CA LEU A 239 -2.19 15.99 -26.92
C LEU A 239 -1.29 15.25 -25.92
N GLU A 240 -0.14 15.82 -25.55
CA GLU A 240 0.75 15.21 -24.57
C GLU A 240 0.13 15.14 -23.16
N LEU A 241 -0.64 16.15 -22.76
CA LEU A 241 -1.40 16.11 -21.50
C LEU A 241 -2.46 14.99 -21.53
N LYS A 242 -3.20 14.84 -22.64
CA LYS A 242 -4.16 13.74 -22.82
C LYS A 242 -3.47 12.37 -22.74
N LYS A 243 -2.32 12.21 -23.40
CA LYS A 243 -1.51 10.99 -23.32
C LYS A 243 -1.09 10.65 -21.90
N ARG A 244 -0.69 11.64 -21.09
CA ARG A 244 -0.34 11.46 -19.67
C ARG A 244 -1.55 11.09 -18.80
N ILE A 245 -2.73 11.67 -19.04
CA ILE A 245 -3.97 11.25 -18.36
C ILE A 245 -4.25 9.78 -18.67
N ASN A 246 -4.14 9.38 -19.94
CA ASN A 246 -4.37 8.01 -20.35
C ASN A 246 -3.31 7.05 -19.78
N HIS A 247 -2.07 7.49 -19.60
CA HIS A 247 -1.07 6.73 -18.86
C HIS A 247 -1.50 6.43 -17.41
N SER A 248 -1.96 7.45 -16.67
CA SER A 248 -2.47 7.26 -15.30
C SER A 248 -3.73 6.37 -15.25
N ARG A 249 -4.58 6.43 -16.29
CA ARG A 249 -5.70 5.48 -16.43
C ARG A 249 -5.22 4.04 -16.64
N LEU A 250 -4.17 3.84 -17.44
CA LEU A 250 -3.56 2.52 -17.59
C LEU A 250 -2.97 2.01 -16.27
N GLU A 251 -2.26 2.85 -15.51
CA GLU A 251 -1.78 2.49 -14.16
C GLU A 251 -2.94 2.05 -13.24
N ALA A 252 -4.09 2.74 -13.32
CA ALA A 252 -5.29 2.34 -12.59
C ALA A 252 -5.86 0.98 -13.06
N CYS A 253 -5.78 0.66 -14.36
CA CYS A 253 -6.14 -0.66 -14.87
C CYS A 253 -5.19 -1.75 -14.35
N GLU A 254 -3.88 -1.51 -14.40
CA GLU A 254 -2.87 -2.45 -13.91
C GLU A 254 -3.02 -2.67 -12.39
N LEU A 255 -3.30 -1.60 -11.64
CA LEU A 255 -3.61 -1.70 -10.21
C LEU A 255 -4.90 -2.49 -9.96
N ALA A 256 -5.98 -2.24 -10.71
CA ALA A 256 -7.22 -3.00 -10.57
C ALA A 256 -7.01 -4.49 -10.86
N LEU A 257 -6.20 -4.84 -11.87
CA LEU A 257 -5.83 -6.23 -12.16
C LEU A 257 -5.07 -6.89 -11.00
N THR A 258 -4.03 -6.23 -10.48
CA THR A 258 -3.22 -6.76 -9.37
C THR A 258 -4.01 -6.84 -8.05
N ALA A 259 -4.90 -5.87 -7.83
CA ALA A 259 -5.89 -5.88 -6.76
C ALA A 259 -7.05 -6.84 -7.03
N GLY A 260 -7.09 -7.52 -8.18
CA GLY A 260 -8.12 -8.45 -8.66
C GLY A 260 -9.54 -7.91 -8.51
N GLN A 261 -9.69 -6.63 -8.86
CA GLN A 261 -10.96 -5.93 -9.00
C GLN A 261 -11.34 -5.99 -10.47
N TYR A 262 -11.82 -7.14 -10.92
CA TYR A 262 -12.05 -7.40 -12.33
C TYR A 262 -13.24 -6.62 -12.87
N ASP A 263 -14.28 -6.39 -12.07
CA ASP A 263 -15.42 -5.57 -12.47
C ASP A 263 -15.01 -4.11 -12.63
N ARG A 264 -14.17 -3.60 -11.71
CA ARG A 264 -13.57 -2.27 -11.85
C ARG A 264 -12.67 -2.19 -13.09
N LEU A 265 -11.87 -3.22 -13.36
CA LEU A 265 -11.00 -3.26 -14.53
C LEU A 265 -11.82 -3.21 -15.83
N ASP A 266 -12.90 -3.97 -15.93
CA ASP A 266 -13.82 -3.92 -17.07
C ASP A 266 -14.38 -2.50 -17.27
N GLN A 267 -14.78 -1.82 -16.18
CA GLN A 267 -15.25 -0.43 -16.23
C GLN A 267 -14.17 0.55 -16.71
N LEU A 268 -12.92 0.38 -16.28
CA LEU A 268 -11.81 1.25 -16.68
C LEU A 268 -11.38 1.03 -18.14
N LEU A 269 -11.44 -0.22 -18.62
CA LEU A 269 -11.10 -0.57 -20.01
C LEU A 269 -12.22 -0.20 -21.00
N ALA A 270 -13.46 -0.09 -20.53
CA ALA A 270 -14.61 0.27 -21.36
C ALA A 270 -14.41 1.67 -21.97
N GLY A 271 -14.35 1.73 -23.31
CA GLY A 271 -14.20 3.00 -24.04
C GLY A 271 -12.83 3.68 -23.88
N PHE A 272 -11.78 2.93 -23.54
CA PHE A 272 -10.44 3.49 -23.37
C PHE A 272 -9.95 4.20 -24.67
N PRO A 273 -9.54 5.48 -24.61
CA PRO A 273 -9.24 6.28 -25.81
C PRO A 273 -7.84 5.97 -26.40
N LEU A 274 -7.73 4.88 -27.17
CA LEU A 274 -6.47 4.41 -27.75
C LEU A 274 -5.78 5.45 -28.67
N GLU A 275 -6.54 6.22 -29.43
CA GLU A 275 -6.00 7.23 -30.37
C GLU A 275 -5.24 8.37 -29.68
N ALA A 276 -5.62 8.70 -28.43
CA ALA A 276 -4.99 9.72 -27.62
C ALA A 276 -4.01 9.12 -26.58
N THR A 277 -3.55 7.90 -26.81
CA THR A 277 -2.65 7.15 -25.92
C THR A 277 -1.28 6.99 -26.58
N ARG A 278 -0.21 6.86 -25.79
CA ARG A 278 1.12 6.55 -26.33
C ARG A 278 1.08 5.13 -26.92
N GLU A 279 1.81 4.90 -28.00
CA GLU A 279 1.78 3.61 -28.70
C GLU A 279 2.08 2.43 -27.75
N ALA A 280 3.14 2.55 -26.95
CA ALA A 280 3.50 1.53 -25.96
C ALA A 280 2.40 1.28 -24.91
N ASP A 281 1.73 2.33 -24.45
CA ASP A 281 0.63 2.23 -23.48
C ASP A 281 -0.62 1.61 -24.15
N ALA A 282 -0.91 1.98 -25.40
CA ALA A 282 -2.03 1.43 -26.17
C ALA A 282 -1.86 -0.08 -26.38
N THR A 283 -0.65 -0.56 -26.67
CA THR A 283 -0.35 -2.00 -26.75
C THR A 283 -0.66 -2.71 -25.43
N ARG A 284 -0.31 -2.12 -24.28
CA ARG A 284 -0.61 -2.68 -22.96
C ARG A 284 -2.11 -2.71 -22.68
N VAL A 285 -2.84 -1.65 -23.01
CA VAL A 285 -4.31 -1.62 -22.86
C VAL A 285 -4.97 -2.73 -23.70
N VAL A 286 -4.56 -2.90 -24.95
CA VAL A 286 -5.07 -3.97 -25.81
C VAL A 286 -4.71 -5.35 -25.25
N SER A 287 -3.51 -5.51 -24.70
CA SER A 287 -3.11 -6.74 -24.01
C SER A 287 -4.02 -7.04 -22.81
N LEU A 288 -4.34 -6.05 -21.98
CA LEU A 288 -5.26 -6.20 -20.84
C LEU A 288 -6.68 -6.55 -21.31
N GLN A 289 -7.19 -5.90 -22.37
CA GLN A 289 -8.49 -6.23 -22.96
C GLN A 289 -8.55 -7.68 -23.45
N ASN A 290 -7.50 -8.15 -24.14
CA ASN A 290 -7.41 -9.53 -24.60
C ASN A 290 -7.34 -10.51 -23.42
N GLN A 291 -6.54 -10.21 -22.40
CA GLN A 291 -6.45 -11.02 -21.19
C GLN A 291 -7.81 -11.14 -20.50
N MET A 292 -8.56 -10.04 -20.35
CA MET A 292 -9.89 -10.06 -19.75
C MET A 292 -10.89 -10.88 -20.58
N LYS A 293 -10.87 -10.72 -21.90
CA LYS A 293 -11.71 -11.52 -22.80
C LYS A 293 -11.38 -13.01 -22.72
N GLU A 294 -10.10 -13.36 -22.65
CA GLU A 294 -9.65 -14.75 -22.51
C GLU A 294 -10.10 -15.34 -21.17
N LEU A 295 -9.89 -14.62 -20.06
CA LEU A 295 -10.33 -15.03 -18.73
C LEU A 295 -11.84 -15.25 -18.67
N GLN A 296 -12.63 -14.35 -19.24
CA GLN A 296 -14.09 -14.49 -19.31
C GLN A 296 -14.49 -15.72 -20.13
N SER A 297 -13.87 -15.91 -21.31
CA SER A 297 -14.13 -17.07 -22.16
C SER A 297 -13.76 -18.39 -21.46
N LYS A 298 -12.65 -18.41 -20.72
CA LYS A 298 -12.22 -19.57 -19.92
C LYS A 298 -13.22 -19.89 -18.81
N LEU A 299 -13.69 -18.88 -18.08
CA LEU A 299 -14.70 -19.04 -17.04
C LEU A 299 -16.00 -19.65 -17.60
N GLU A 300 -16.53 -19.09 -18.70
CA GLU A 300 -17.74 -19.61 -19.34
C GLU A 300 -17.55 -21.01 -19.92
N SER A 301 -16.39 -21.30 -20.50
CA SER A 301 -16.05 -22.66 -20.95
C SER A 301 -16.03 -23.63 -19.79
N SER A 302 -15.38 -23.27 -18.66
CA SER A 302 -15.27 -24.10 -17.46
C SER A 302 -16.64 -24.47 -16.91
N LYS A 303 -17.53 -23.49 -16.76
CA LYS A 303 -18.91 -23.71 -16.31
C LYS A 303 -19.66 -24.67 -17.22
N ARG A 304 -19.61 -24.41 -18.52
CA ARG A 304 -20.31 -25.22 -19.55
C ARG A 304 -19.81 -26.66 -19.59
N GLN A 305 -18.50 -26.85 -19.60
CA GLN A 305 -17.88 -28.17 -19.67
C GLN A 305 -18.16 -28.97 -18.40
N LEU A 306 -18.08 -28.34 -17.22
CA LEU A 306 -18.44 -28.98 -15.97
C LEU A 306 -19.90 -29.46 -15.99
N THR A 307 -20.82 -28.59 -16.43
CA THR A 307 -22.24 -28.91 -16.51
C THR A 307 -22.52 -30.07 -17.47
N ALA A 308 -21.83 -30.11 -18.61
CA ALA A 308 -21.97 -31.18 -19.61
C ALA A 308 -21.46 -32.51 -19.06
N VAL A 309 -20.25 -32.53 -18.49
CA VAL A 309 -19.65 -33.75 -17.93
C VAL A 309 -20.49 -34.31 -16.79
N LEU A 310 -21.01 -33.47 -15.88
CA LEU A 310 -21.87 -33.92 -14.78
C LEU A 310 -23.16 -34.59 -15.25
N LYS A 311 -23.69 -34.25 -16.44
CA LYS A 311 -24.87 -34.91 -17.02
C LYS A 311 -24.54 -36.27 -17.63
N ASP A 312 -23.32 -36.45 -18.11
CA ASP A 312 -22.89 -37.64 -18.84
C ASP A 312 -22.36 -38.75 -17.90
N VAL A 313 -21.89 -38.40 -16.70
CA VAL A 313 -21.41 -39.34 -15.68
C VAL A 313 -22.52 -40.31 -15.26
N GLN A 314 -22.26 -41.62 -15.40
CA GLN A 314 -23.22 -42.67 -15.06
C GLN A 314 -23.05 -43.20 -13.65
N ASP A 315 -21.84 -43.09 -13.09
CA ASP A 315 -21.54 -43.57 -11.75
C ASP A 315 -22.16 -42.68 -10.65
N GLN A 316 -23.32 -43.11 -10.15
CA GLN A 316 -24.04 -42.44 -9.06
C GLN A 316 -23.29 -42.47 -7.73
N ALA A 317 -22.44 -43.48 -7.49
CA ALA A 317 -21.66 -43.58 -6.27
C ALA A 317 -20.53 -42.53 -6.27
N LEU A 318 -19.87 -42.34 -7.41
CA LEU A 318 -18.89 -41.27 -7.62
C LEU A 318 -19.53 -39.89 -7.39
N LEU A 319 -20.63 -39.58 -8.07
CA LEU A 319 -21.33 -38.29 -7.94
C LEU A 319 -21.73 -37.99 -6.49
N LYS A 320 -22.32 -38.97 -5.79
CA LYS A 320 -22.67 -38.83 -4.38
C LYS A 320 -21.42 -38.69 -3.50
N GLY A 321 -20.34 -39.38 -3.87
CA GLY A 321 -19.05 -39.37 -3.20
C GLY A 321 -18.30 -38.04 -3.26
N CYS A 322 -18.63 -37.14 -4.20
CA CYS A 322 -17.97 -35.84 -4.39
C CYS A 322 -18.94 -34.63 -4.49
N ALA A 323 -20.22 -34.82 -4.16
CA ALA A 323 -21.27 -33.81 -4.34
C ALA A 323 -20.99 -32.46 -3.64
N ASP A 324 -20.39 -32.47 -2.44
CA ASP A 324 -20.00 -31.26 -1.71
C ASP A 324 -18.89 -30.47 -2.43
N VAL A 325 -17.89 -31.16 -2.98
CA VAL A 325 -16.81 -30.53 -3.74
C VAL A 325 -17.31 -30.04 -5.11
N ILE A 326 -18.26 -30.75 -5.74
CA ILE A 326 -18.92 -30.25 -6.96
C ILE A 326 -19.66 -28.94 -6.67
N ALA A 327 -20.46 -28.89 -5.60
CA ALA A 327 -21.16 -27.67 -5.19
C ALA A 327 -20.18 -26.55 -4.83
N GLU A 328 -19.04 -26.89 -4.18
CA GLU A 328 -17.96 -25.96 -3.90
C GLU A 328 -17.35 -25.38 -5.19
N ILE A 329 -17.07 -26.23 -6.20
CA ILE A 329 -16.57 -25.79 -7.50
C ILE A 329 -17.59 -24.84 -8.15
N GLU A 330 -18.85 -25.23 -8.24
CA GLU A 330 -19.90 -24.42 -8.88
C GLU A 330 -20.05 -23.04 -8.22
N ALA A 331 -20.00 -22.96 -6.90
CA ALA A 331 -20.08 -21.72 -6.14
C ALA A 331 -18.78 -20.89 -6.20
N GLY A 332 -17.62 -21.55 -6.23
CA GLY A 332 -16.30 -20.92 -6.18
C GLY A 332 -15.71 -20.56 -7.54
N LEU A 333 -16.31 -21.01 -8.65
CA LEU A 333 -15.78 -20.82 -10.00
C LEU A 333 -15.96 -19.37 -10.49
N ASN A 334 -14.85 -18.65 -10.58
CA ASN A 334 -14.78 -17.25 -10.95
C ASN A 334 -13.49 -16.96 -11.75
N ARG A 335 -13.19 -15.68 -12.01
CA ARG A 335 -12.04 -15.27 -12.82
C ARG A 335 -10.68 -15.64 -12.21
N ASP A 336 -10.58 -15.77 -10.88
CA ASP A 336 -9.36 -16.20 -10.18
C ASP A 336 -9.19 -17.72 -10.12
N THR A 337 -10.30 -18.45 -10.04
CA THR A 337 -10.30 -19.90 -9.78
C THR A 337 -10.45 -20.75 -11.04
N CYS A 338 -10.94 -20.20 -12.16
CA CYS A 338 -11.17 -20.98 -13.39
C CYS A 338 -9.92 -21.69 -13.91
N ARG A 339 -8.74 -21.10 -13.70
CA ARG A 339 -7.44 -21.70 -14.03
C ARG A 339 -7.19 -23.05 -13.35
N ARG A 340 -7.83 -23.33 -12.20
CA ARG A 340 -7.73 -24.64 -11.53
C ARG A 340 -8.26 -25.78 -12.40
N LEU A 341 -9.14 -25.46 -13.35
CA LEU A 341 -9.79 -26.42 -14.25
C LEU A 341 -9.21 -26.42 -15.67
N ASP A 342 -8.07 -25.77 -15.93
CA ASP A 342 -7.52 -25.65 -17.28
C ASP A 342 -7.28 -27.01 -17.96
N ALA A 343 -6.68 -27.97 -17.26
CA ALA A 343 -6.46 -29.34 -17.76
C ALA A 343 -7.78 -30.06 -18.08
N PHE A 344 -8.77 -29.92 -17.20
CA PHE A 344 -10.12 -30.46 -17.38
C PHE A 344 -10.79 -29.87 -18.63
N VAL A 345 -10.77 -28.55 -18.78
CA VAL A 345 -11.41 -27.85 -19.90
C VAL A 345 -10.73 -28.21 -21.22
N LEU A 346 -9.39 -28.25 -21.24
CA LEU A 346 -8.61 -28.60 -22.41
C LEU A 346 -8.99 -29.99 -22.92
N LEU A 347 -9.00 -30.99 -22.03
CA LEU A 347 -9.30 -32.37 -22.39
C LEU A 347 -10.78 -32.58 -22.72
N SER A 348 -11.70 -31.91 -22.03
CA SER A 348 -13.13 -31.97 -22.35
C SER A 348 -13.44 -31.40 -23.74
N LEU A 349 -12.85 -30.26 -24.10
CA LEU A 349 -12.98 -29.69 -25.45
C LEU A 349 -12.32 -30.56 -26.53
N GLN A 350 -11.29 -31.32 -26.19
CA GLN A 350 -10.70 -32.29 -27.09
C GLN A 350 -11.65 -33.46 -27.34
N GLU A 351 -12.30 -33.98 -26.29
CA GLU A 351 -13.32 -35.02 -26.40
C GLU A 351 -14.55 -34.54 -27.19
N ASP A 352 -15.03 -33.32 -26.99
CA ASP A 352 -16.13 -32.74 -27.78
C ASP A 352 -15.80 -32.72 -29.28
N ARG A 353 -14.58 -32.30 -29.64
CA ARG A 353 -14.12 -32.29 -31.03
C ARG A 353 -14.02 -33.71 -31.62
N ARG A 354 -13.59 -34.69 -30.83
CA ARG A 354 -13.53 -36.10 -31.24
C ARG A 354 -14.91 -36.66 -31.49
N ARG A 355 -15.86 -36.43 -30.58
CA ARG A 355 -17.27 -36.84 -30.74
C ARG A 355 -17.90 -36.22 -31.99
N ALA A 356 -17.67 -34.92 -32.21
CA ALA A 356 -18.15 -34.23 -33.40
C ALA A 356 -17.56 -34.80 -34.71
N ALA A 357 -16.32 -35.29 -34.66
CA ALA A 357 -15.65 -35.98 -35.77
C ALA A 357 -16.01 -37.48 -35.88
N GLY A 358 -16.95 -37.99 -35.07
CA GLY A 358 -17.33 -39.41 -35.04
C GLY A 358 -16.23 -40.36 -34.52
N GLN A 359 -15.22 -39.82 -33.84
CA GLN A 359 -14.12 -40.60 -33.27
C GLN A 359 -14.51 -41.16 -31.90
N LYS A 360 -13.92 -42.32 -31.53
CA LYS A 360 -14.10 -42.90 -30.20
C LYS A 360 -13.53 -41.99 -29.10
N PRO A 361 -14.22 -41.87 -27.95
CA PRO A 361 -13.73 -41.08 -26.83
C PRO A 361 -12.44 -41.68 -26.28
N MET A 362 -11.50 -40.82 -25.85
CA MET A 362 -10.28 -41.27 -25.17
C MET A 362 -10.43 -41.28 -23.65
N LEU A 363 -11.25 -40.38 -23.12
CA LEU A 363 -11.54 -40.28 -21.69
C LEU A 363 -13.04 -40.48 -21.46
N SER A 364 -13.38 -41.21 -20.40
CA SER A 364 -14.78 -41.32 -19.96
C SER A 364 -15.22 -40.04 -19.23
N PRO A 365 -16.54 -39.79 -19.11
CA PRO A 365 -17.06 -38.70 -18.28
C PRO A 365 -16.53 -38.73 -16.84
N GLU A 366 -16.39 -39.92 -16.25
CA GLU A 366 -15.83 -40.11 -14.90
C GLU A 366 -14.37 -39.68 -14.81
N GLN A 367 -13.57 -39.97 -15.84
CA GLN A 367 -12.17 -39.53 -15.92
C GLN A 367 -12.05 -38.01 -16.12
N LEU A 368 -12.97 -37.40 -16.87
CA LEU A 368 -13.05 -35.95 -16.99
C LEU A 368 -13.48 -35.31 -15.66
N LEU A 369 -14.45 -35.90 -14.95
CA LEU A 369 -14.83 -35.45 -13.61
C LEU A 369 -13.66 -35.56 -12.62
N ALA A 370 -12.87 -36.64 -12.70
CA ALA A 370 -11.67 -36.81 -11.89
C ALA A 370 -10.67 -35.67 -12.10
N LEU A 371 -10.46 -35.22 -13.34
CA LEU A 371 -9.61 -34.07 -13.67
C LEU A 371 -10.14 -32.77 -13.05
N ALA A 372 -11.45 -32.55 -13.10
CA ALA A 372 -12.07 -31.37 -12.49
C ALA A 372 -11.90 -31.36 -10.96
N LEU A 373 -12.15 -32.49 -10.31
CA LEU A 373 -12.04 -32.64 -8.86
C LEU A 373 -10.59 -32.50 -8.39
N SER A 374 -9.66 -33.28 -8.96
CA SER A 374 -8.24 -33.21 -8.62
C SER A 374 -7.64 -31.84 -8.92
N GLY A 375 -7.98 -31.24 -10.06
CA GLY A 375 -7.58 -29.87 -10.42
C GLY A 375 -8.10 -28.81 -9.46
N TRP A 376 -9.32 -28.95 -8.93
CA TRP A 376 -9.84 -28.06 -7.90
C TRP A 376 -9.11 -28.21 -6.56
N VAL A 377 -8.85 -29.46 -6.16
CA VAL A 377 -8.29 -29.83 -4.85
C VAL A 377 -6.79 -29.56 -4.76
N LEU A 378 -6.03 -29.81 -5.83
CA LEU A 378 -4.58 -29.65 -5.90
C LEU A 378 -4.12 -28.45 -6.74
N GLY A 379 -5.02 -27.83 -7.51
CA GLY A 379 -4.66 -26.88 -8.56
C GLY A 379 -4.36 -27.59 -9.88
N ASN A 380 -4.28 -26.82 -10.97
CA ASN A 380 -4.20 -27.34 -12.34
C ASN A 380 -3.05 -28.35 -12.57
N ALA A 381 -1.88 -28.11 -11.97
CA ALA A 381 -0.71 -28.99 -12.14
C ALA A 381 -0.88 -30.37 -11.49
N GLY A 382 -1.81 -30.50 -10.53
CA GLY A 382 -2.16 -31.76 -9.87
C GLY A 382 -3.40 -32.44 -10.45
N ALA A 383 -3.92 -31.98 -11.59
CA ALA A 383 -5.09 -32.58 -12.22
C ALA A 383 -4.76 -33.96 -12.81
N GLU A 384 -5.49 -34.99 -12.39
CA GLU A 384 -5.34 -36.38 -12.82
C GLU A 384 -6.70 -37.01 -13.21
N SER A 385 -6.66 -37.99 -14.11
CA SER A 385 -7.86 -38.62 -14.69
C SER A 385 -8.32 -39.88 -13.96
N ASP A 386 -7.62 -40.32 -12.91
CA ASP A 386 -7.99 -41.49 -12.14
C ASP A 386 -9.08 -41.15 -11.10
N ALA A 387 -10.28 -41.72 -11.28
CA ALA A 387 -11.42 -41.41 -10.43
C ALA A 387 -11.24 -41.87 -8.97
N VAL A 388 -10.52 -42.97 -8.73
CA VAL A 388 -10.25 -43.48 -7.38
C VAL A 388 -9.32 -42.54 -6.63
N SER A 389 -8.25 -42.09 -7.27
CA SER A 389 -7.30 -41.13 -6.69
C SER A 389 -7.97 -39.77 -6.46
N ALA A 390 -8.77 -39.28 -7.40
CA ALA A 390 -9.57 -38.06 -7.21
C ALA A 390 -10.55 -38.15 -6.03
N LEU A 391 -11.22 -39.29 -5.83
CA LEU A 391 -12.07 -39.52 -4.65
C LEU A 391 -11.25 -39.50 -3.34
N ARG A 392 -10.05 -40.08 -3.34
CA ARG A 392 -9.15 -40.06 -2.18
C ARG A 392 -8.68 -38.65 -1.84
N LEU A 393 -8.44 -37.81 -2.85
CA LEU A 393 -8.15 -36.38 -2.67
C LEU A 393 -9.35 -35.64 -2.03
N VAL A 394 -10.56 -35.87 -2.54
CA VAL A 394 -11.81 -35.30 -1.98
C VAL A 394 -12.01 -35.73 -0.52
N GLN A 395 -11.81 -37.01 -0.20
CA GLN A 395 -11.91 -37.53 1.16
C GLN A 395 -10.86 -36.91 2.10
N THR A 396 -9.62 -36.76 1.61
CA THR A 396 -8.55 -36.10 2.36
C THR A 396 -8.86 -34.63 2.60
N ARG A 397 -9.40 -33.91 1.61
CA ARG A 397 -9.88 -32.54 1.77
C ARG A 397 -10.92 -32.43 2.87
N ARG A 398 -11.94 -33.30 2.88
CA ARG A 398 -12.97 -33.32 3.94
C ARG A 398 -12.36 -33.56 5.32
N PHE A 399 -11.42 -34.49 5.42
CA PHE A 399 -10.68 -34.73 6.66
C PHE A 399 -9.95 -33.45 7.11
N LEU A 400 -9.19 -32.81 6.23
CA LEU A 400 -8.43 -31.60 6.55
C LEU A 400 -9.35 -30.47 7.00
N THR A 401 -10.43 -30.20 6.26
CA THR A 401 -11.44 -29.21 6.66
C THR A 401 -12.00 -29.53 8.04
N SER A 402 -12.44 -30.76 8.27
CA SER A 402 -12.97 -31.18 9.58
C SER A 402 -11.94 -31.05 10.70
N PHE A 403 -10.69 -31.41 10.43
CA PHE A 403 -9.59 -31.33 11.39
C PHE A 403 -9.26 -29.87 11.75
N LEU A 404 -9.30 -28.97 10.78
CA LEU A 404 -9.00 -27.54 10.96
C LEU A 404 -10.14 -26.79 11.67
N THR A 405 -11.40 -27.21 11.50
CA THR A 405 -12.56 -26.59 12.17
C THR A 405 -12.86 -27.16 13.56
N THR A 406 -12.40 -28.37 13.86
CA THR A 406 -12.63 -29.00 15.16
C THR A 406 -11.83 -28.32 16.27
N SER A 407 -12.55 -27.72 17.23
CA SER A 407 -11.95 -27.02 18.38
C SER A 407 -11.57 -27.96 19.53
N ASP A 408 -12.29 -29.07 19.72
CA ASP A 408 -11.99 -30.03 20.78
C ASP A 408 -10.70 -30.83 20.47
N LYS A 409 -9.74 -30.78 21.40
CA LYS A 409 -8.43 -31.40 21.20
C LYS A 409 -8.50 -32.92 21.08
N ARG A 410 -9.42 -33.57 21.81
CA ARG A 410 -9.55 -35.03 21.83
C ARG A 410 -10.22 -35.53 20.56
N GLU A 411 -11.30 -34.88 20.14
CA GLU A 411 -11.98 -35.17 18.88
C GLU A 411 -11.04 -34.96 17.68
N ARG A 412 -10.29 -33.85 17.68
CA ARG A 412 -9.30 -33.57 16.64
C ARG A 412 -8.19 -34.62 16.59
N ALA A 413 -7.72 -35.11 17.74
CA ALA A 413 -6.75 -36.22 17.79
C ALA A 413 -7.34 -37.54 17.25
N GLN A 414 -8.62 -37.82 17.52
CA GLN A 414 -9.32 -38.99 16.98
C GLN A 414 -9.56 -38.89 15.47
N LEU A 415 -9.82 -37.69 14.93
CA LEU A 415 -9.89 -37.46 13.48
C LEU A 415 -8.55 -37.81 12.81
N LEU A 416 -7.43 -37.34 13.37
CA LEU A 416 -6.09 -37.63 12.86
C LEU A 416 -5.76 -39.12 12.94
N ASP A 417 -6.01 -39.77 14.08
CA ASP A 417 -5.75 -41.21 14.24
C ASP A 417 -6.56 -42.06 13.24
N ARG A 418 -7.84 -41.71 13.00
CA ARG A 418 -8.65 -42.37 11.98
C ARG A 418 -8.09 -42.19 10.58
N TYR A 419 -7.64 -40.98 10.25
CA TYR A 419 -7.03 -40.69 8.94
C TYR A 419 -5.73 -41.47 8.73
N LEU A 420 -4.85 -41.50 9.73
CA LEU A 420 -3.55 -42.18 9.68
C LEU A 420 -3.67 -43.71 9.62
N LYS A 421 -4.74 -44.29 10.16
CA LYS A 421 -5.05 -45.73 10.03
C LYS A 421 -5.57 -46.14 8.66
N GLY A 422 -6.05 -45.18 7.87
CA GLY A 422 -6.48 -45.38 6.50
C GLY A 422 -5.32 -45.24 5.50
N GLU A 423 -5.66 -45.00 4.25
CA GLU A 423 -4.66 -44.68 3.22
C GLU A 423 -4.32 -43.17 3.24
N ALA A 424 -3.55 -42.74 4.23
CA ALA A 424 -3.10 -41.35 4.33
C ALA A 424 -2.28 -40.92 3.10
N LEU A 425 -2.46 -39.68 2.64
CA LEU A 425 -1.68 -39.11 1.56
C LEU A 425 -0.32 -38.59 2.06
N PRO A 426 0.70 -38.53 1.20
CA PRO A 426 1.99 -37.90 1.51
C PRO A 426 1.86 -36.44 1.97
N THR A 427 2.76 -35.99 2.84
CA THR A 427 2.70 -34.67 3.49
C THR A 427 2.77 -33.50 2.50
N ASP A 428 3.52 -33.64 1.41
CA ASP A 428 3.59 -32.68 0.32
C ASP A 428 2.23 -32.51 -0.39
N VAL A 429 1.51 -33.59 -0.62
CA VAL A 429 0.14 -33.55 -1.16
C VAL A 429 -0.81 -32.88 -0.16
N LEU A 430 -0.69 -33.18 1.14
CA LEU A 430 -1.48 -32.51 2.18
C LEU A 430 -1.23 -30.98 2.19
N ALA A 431 0.03 -30.56 2.09
CA ALA A 431 0.38 -29.14 2.04
C ALA A 431 -0.23 -28.45 0.81
N GLN A 432 -0.22 -29.11 -0.35
CA GLN A 432 -0.84 -28.60 -1.56
C GLN A 432 -2.37 -28.47 -1.44
N ILE A 433 -3.05 -29.44 -0.82
CA ILE A 433 -4.49 -29.35 -0.55
C ILE A 433 -4.78 -28.18 0.39
N ILE A 434 -3.97 -28.01 1.45
CA ILE A 434 -4.13 -26.93 2.43
C ILE A 434 -4.00 -25.56 1.76
N ALA A 435 -3.04 -25.38 0.86
CA ALA A 435 -2.88 -24.13 0.10
C ALA A 435 -4.08 -23.80 -0.80
N MET A 436 -4.90 -24.80 -1.17
CA MET A 436 -6.08 -24.63 -2.02
C MET A 436 -7.40 -24.55 -1.23
N LEU A 437 -7.38 -24.73 0.09
CA LEU A 437 -8.55 -24.62 0.96
C LEU A 437 -9.00 -23.16 1.08
N PRO A 438 -10.32 -22.88 1.15
CA PRO A 438 -10.81 -21.61 1.68
C PRO A 438 -10.45 -21.49 3.18
N PRO A 439 -10.68 -20.31 3.80
CA PRO A 439 -10.49 -20.15 5.24
C PRO A 439 -11.25 -21.21 6.03
N SER A 440 -10.70 -21.63 7.18
CA SER A 440 -11.27 -22.74 7.95
C SER A 440 -12.68 -22.46 8.48
N THR A 441 -12.95 -21.23 8.88
CA THR A 441 -14.20 -20.80 9.51
C THR A 441 -14.67 -19.49 8.85
N PRO A 442 -14.98 -19.52 7.54
CA PRO A 442 -15.40 -18.33 6.83
C PRO A 442 -16.75 -17.86 7.38
N PRO A 443 -17.01 -16.55 7.46
CA PRO A 443 -18.31 -16.06 7.89
C PRO A 443 -19.39 -16.42 6.85
N GLU A 444 -20.56 -16.85 7.30
CA GLU A 444 -21.69 -17.19 6.42
C GLU A 444 -22.14 -16.00 5.57
N VAL A 445 -22.12 -14.80 6.17
CA VAL A 445 -22.38 -13.54 5.51
C VAL A 445 -21.16 -12.66 5.71
N LEU A 446 -20.62 -12.12 4.61
CA LEU A 446 -19.50 -11.19 4.68
C LEU A 446 -19.90 -9.98 5.53
N PRO A 447 -19.05 -9.55 6.48
CA PRO A 447 -19.36 -8.40 7.32
C PRO A 447 -19.52 -7.14 6.46
N ALA A 448 -20.48 -6.29 6.83
CA ALA A 448 -20.58 -4.97 6.22
C ALA A 448 -19.31 -4.14 6.51
N GLU A 449 -19.08 -3.14 5.67
CA GLU A 449 -17.89 -2.30 5.77
C GLU A 449 -17.74 -1.64 7.16
N GLY A 450 -16.59 -1.86 7.80
CA GLY A 450 -16.24 -1.22 9.07
C GLY A 450 -17.02 -1.71 10.29
N VAL A 451 -17.70 -2.86 10.17
CA VAL A 451 -18.35 -3.57 11.28
C VAL A 451 -17.32 -3.99 12.32
N GLU A 452 -17.72 -3.89 13.58
CA GLU A 452 -16.95 -4.38 14.71
C GLU A 452 -17.14 -5.89 14.89
N LEU A 453 -16.03 -6.60 15.02
CA LEU A 453 -15.93 -8.02 15.26
C LEU A 453 -15.09 -8.24 16.52
N THR A 454 -15.09 -9.46 17.05
CA THR A 454 -14.27 -9.82 18.21
C THR A 454 -13.51 -11.11 17.91
N THR A 455 -12.22 -11.12 18.23
CA THR A 455 -11.36 -12.29 18.00
C THR A 455 -11.83 -13.49 18.83
N GLU A 456 -11.67 -14.70 18.30
CA GLU A 456 -11.87 -15.92 19.06
C GLU A 456 -10.74 -16.13 20.07
N GLY A 457 -11.07 -16.33 21.34
CA GLY A 457 -10.11 -16.66 22.39
C GLY A 457 -10.45 -16.07 23.76
N PRO A 458 -9.68 -16.42 24.81
CA PRO A 458 -10.01 -16.07 26.19
C PRO A 458 -10.03 -14.57 26.49
N ARG A 459 -9.44 -13.73 25.64
CA ARG A 459 -9.38 -12.27 25.82
C ARG A 459 -10.35 -11.47 24.96
N GLY A 460 -10.85 -12.03 23.85
CA GLY A 460 -11.76 -11.37 22.91
C GLY A 460 -11.39 -9.92 22.59
N ILE A 461 -10.52 -9.69 21.60
CA ILE A 461 -10.11 -8.33 21.20
C ILE A 461 -11.13 -7.79 20.18
N PRO A 462 -11.80 -6.66 20.46
CA PRO A 462 -12.65 -6.00 19.47
C PRO A 462 -11.79 -5.44 18.34
N TYR A 463 -12.26 -5.53 17.10
CA TYR A 463 -11.58 -4.96 15.94
C TYR A 463 -12.58 -4.56 14.86
N ARG A 464 -12.23 -3.56 14.07
CA ARG A 464 -12.98 -3.22 12.85
C ARG A 464 -12.30 -3.80 11.63
N LEU A 465 -13.10 -4.24 10.67
CA LEU A 465 -12.61 -4.85 9.44
C LEU A 465 -13.20 -4.17 8.21
N LEU A 466 -12.35 -3.96 7.21
CA LEU A 466 -12.73 -3.63 5.85
C LEU A 466 -12.15 -4.71 4.94
N LEU A 467 -13.05 -5.37 4.20
CA LEU A 467 -12.66 -6.28 3.12
C LEU A 467 -12.40 -5.49 1.84
N PRO A 468 -11.46 -5.93 0.99
CA PRO A 468 -11.26 -5.30 -0.30
C PRO A 468 -12.51 -5.45 -1.18
N PRO A 469 -12.76 -4.52 -2.11
CA PRO A 469 -13.79 -4.71 -3.13
C PRO A 469 -13.61 -6.03 -3.86
N GLU A 470 -14.73 -6.68 -4.22
CA GLU A 470 -14.73 -7.97 -4.93
C GLU A 470 -14.06 -9.12 -4.15
N TYR A 471 -14.02 -9.05 -2.81
CA TYR A 471 -13.50 -10.13 -1.96
C TYR A 471 -14.23 -11.47 -2.17
N HIS A 472 -13.48 -12.56 -2.31
CA HIS A 472 -14.01 -13.93 -2.24
C HIS A 472 -12.98 -14.89 -1.61
N PRO A 473 -13.41 -15.99 -0.95
CA PRO A 473 -12.54 -16.81 -0.09
C PRO A 473 -11.47 -17.65 -0.83
N HIS A 474 -11.51 -17.72 -2.16
CA HIS A 474 -10.59 -18.53 -2.96
C HIS A 474 -9.38 -17.77 -3.53
N ARG A 475 -9.25 -16.49 -3.17
CA ARG A 475 -8.08 -15.68 -3.48
C ARG A 475 -7.39 -15.26 -2.18
N GLU A 476 -6.07 -15.26 -2.20
CA GLU A 476 -5.25 -14.76 -1.10
C GLU A 476 -5.11 -13.24 -1.22
N TYR A 477 -5.27 -12.54 -0.10
CA TYR A 477 -5.21 -11.09 -0.05
C TYR A 477 -4.16 -10.59 0.95
N PRO A 478 -3.49 -9.47 0.66
CA PRO A 478 -2.61 -8.83 1.63
C PRO A 478 -3.42 -8.25 2.80
N LEU A 479 -2.81 -8.18 3.99
CA LEU A 479 -3.41 -7.68 5.21
C LEU A 479 -2.64 -6.45 5.71
N LEU A 480 -3.36 -5.35 5.97
CA LEU A 480 -2.86 -4.20 6.72
C LEU A 480 -3.53 -4.15 8.09
N ILE A 481 -2.74 -4.27 9.16
CA ILE A 481 -3.17 -4.01 10.53
C ILE A 481 -2.78 -2.58 10.89
N ALA A 482 -3.75 -1.70 11.06
CA ALA A 482 -3.52 -0.31 11.45
C ALA A 482 -3.90 -0.12 12.91
N LEU A 483 -2.91 0.21 13.76
CA LEU A 483 -3.11 0.34 15.20
C LEU A 483 -3.56 1.76 15.56
N PRO A 484 -4.78 1.95 16.09
CA PRO A 484 -5.20 3.26 16.60
C PRO A 484 -4.29 3.70 17.75
N ASN A 485 -4.15 5.00 18.00
CA ASN A 485 -3.50 5.45 19.23
C ASN A 485 -4.39 5.14 20.46
N VAL A 486 -3.85 5.19 21.69
CA VAL A 486 -4.51 4.71 22.92
C VAL A 486 -5.94 5.22 23.12
N LYS A 487 -6.19 6.50 22.81
CA LYS A 487 -7.51 7.16 22.95
C LYS A 487 -8.23 7.39 21.63
N GLU A 488 -7.74 6.77 20.57
CA GLU A 488 -8.28 6.96 19.24
C GLU A 488 -9.28 5.85 18.91
N GLU A 489 -10.44 6.26 18.41
CA GLU A 489 -11.46 5.32 17.96
C GLU A 489 -10.96 4.52 16.75
N ALA A 490 -11.20 3.20 16.76
CA ALA A 490 -10.84 2.33 15.65
C ALA A 490 -11.49 2.78 14.32
N SER A 491 -12.67 3.41 14.35
CA SER A 491 -13.33 3.95 13.16
C SER A 491 -12.54 5.10 12.50
N ALA A 492 -11.88 5.94 13.30
CA ALA A 492 -11.07 7.05 12.80
C ALA A 492 -9.79 6.56 12.11
N MET A 493 -9.15 5.51 12.66
CA MET A 493 -8.03 4.85 12.00
C MET A 493 -8.47 4.12 10.72
N LEU A 494 -9.58 3.39 10.78
CA LEU A 494 -10.14 2.72 9.60
C LEU A 494 -10.41 3.73 8.47
N ALA A 495 -11.04 4.87 8.77
CA ALA A 495 -11.36 5.91 7.78
C ALA A 495 -10.12 6.47 7.08
N ARG A 496 -9.01 6.68 7.82
CA ARG A 496 -7.76 7.20 7.24
C ARG A 496 -7.10 6.23 6.25
N CYS A 497 -7.23 4.93 6.47
CA CYS A 497 -6.59 3.91 5.63
C CYS A 497 -7.51 3.29 4.57
N ARG A 498 -8.83 3.49 4.67
CA ARG A 498 -9.87 2.85 3.85
C ARG A 498 -9.59 2.94 2.35
N ASP A 499 -9.46 4.15 1.81
CA ASP A 499 -9.41 4.34 0.35
C ASP A 499 -8.14 3.75 -0.27
N LEU A 500 -7.03 3.77 0.47
CA LEU A 500 -5.78 3.16 0.01
C LEU A 500 -5.86 1.64 0.11
N ALA A 501 -6.35 1.10 1.24
CA ALA A 501 -6.53 -0.34 1.40
C ALA A 501 -7.46 -0.92 0.32
N ALA A 502 -8.60 -0.26 0.07
CA ALA A 502 -9.54 -0.65 -0.96
C ALA A 502 -8.93 -0.57 -2.36
N ARG A 503 -8.21 0.51 -2.70
CA ARG A 503 -7.55 0.65 -4.02
C ARG A 503 -6.50 -0.40 -4.30
N HIS A 504 -5.75 -0.82 -3.28
CA HIS A 504 -4.67 -1.81 -3.43
C HIS A 504 -5.10 -3.26 -3.14
N GLY A 505 -6.38 -3.51 -2.84
CA GLY A 505 -6.90 -4.85 -2.60
C GLY A 505 -6.49 -5.47 -1.25
N TYR A 506 -6.28 -4.64 -0.22
CA TYR A 506 -5.91 -5.09 1.13
C TYR A 506 -7.15 -5.35 1.99
N LEU A 507 -7.07 -6.39 2.84
CA LEU A 507 -7.87 -6.41 4.06
C LEU A 507 -7.28 -5.37 5.02
N LEU A 508 -8.13 -4.52 5.58
CA LEU A 508 -7.73 -3.55 6.60
C LEU A 508 -8.39 -3.92 7.92
N ALA A 509 -7.57 -4.26 8.92
CA ALA A 509 -8.01 -4.58 10.26
C ALA A 509 -7.49 -3.55 11.27
N VAL A 510 -8.36 -3.09 12.17
CA VAL A 510 -8.06 -2.08 13.18
C VAL A 510 -8.46 -2.61 14.55
N PRO A 511 -7.51 -3.18 15.33
CA PRO A 511 -7.81 -3.70 16.66
C PRO A 511 -7.96 -2.58 17.69
N GLN A 512 -8.94 -2.73 18.58
CA GLN A 512 -9.02 -1.99 19.82
C GLN A 512 -8.10 -2.66 20.86
N TRP A 513 -6.80 -2.37 20.77
CA TRP A 513 -5.78 -2.99 21.61
C TRP A 513 -5.65 -2.35 23.00
N ALA A 514 -6.06 -1.08 23.14
CA ALA A 514 -6.03 -0.33 24.39
C ALA A 514 -7.40 -0.34 25.08
N ASP A 515 -7.39 -0.42 26.42
CA ASP A 515 -8.61 -0.28 27.22
C ASP A 515 -9.10 1.18 27.20
N SER A 516 -10.42 1.40 27.33
CA SER A 516 -11.03 2.74 27.19
C SER A 516 -10.55 3.77 28.23
N LEU A 517 -10.06 3.31 29.40
CA LEU A 517 -9.52 4.15 30.47
C LEU A 517 -7.98 4.28 30.40
N GLN A 518 -7.35 3.63 29.42
CA GLN A 518 -5.91 3.63 29.29
C GLN A 518 -5.40 5.00 28.80
N GLU A 519 -4.33 5.49 29.41
CA GLU A 519 -3.72 6.78 29.06
C GLU A 519 -2.47 6.62 28.18
N LYS A 520 -1.78 5.49 28.32
CA LYS A 520 -0.51 5.22 27.65
C LYS A 520 -0.31 3.74 27.40
N TYR A 521 0.53 3.40 26.43
CA TYR A 521 1.03 2.04 26.21
C TYR A 521 1.84 1.56 27.42
N GLN A 522 1.56 0.35 27.90
CA GLN A 522 2.14 -0.20 29.14
C GLN A 522 3.05 -1.41 28.92
N SER A 523 3.24 -1.85 27.67
CA SER A 523 4.04 -3.03 27.31
C SER A 523 3.60 -4.32 28.02
N THR A 524 2.31 -4.49 28.25
CA THR A 524 1.74 -5.70 28.84
C THR A 524 1.54 -6.80 27.79
N ASP A 525 1.47 -8.05 28.26
CA ASP A 525 1.15 -9.20 27.40
C ASP A 525 -0.23 -9.02 26.73
N ARG A 526 -1.21 -8.40 27.40
CA ARG A 526 -2.54 -8.09 26.83
C ARG A 526 -2.43 -7.21 25.60
N GLU A 527 -1.65 -6.14 25.65
CA GLU A 527 -1.50 -5.21 24.53
C GLU A 527 -0.70 -5.84 23.39
N GLN A 528 0.37 -6.58 23.70
CA GLN A 528 1.23 -7.20 22.70
C GLN A 528 0.55 -8.38 21.98
N ASP A 529 -0.18 -9.21 22.73
CA ASP A 529 -0.87 -10.36 22.17
C ASP A 529 -2.07 -9.97 21.29
N ALA A 530 -2.52 -8.71 21.35
CA ALA A 530 -3.64 -8.22 20.56
C ALA A 530 -3.45 -8.46 19.05
N VAL A 531 -2.23 -8.24 18.56
CA VAL A 531 -1.90 -8.35 17.13
C VAL A 531 -1.75 -9.81 16.68
N PRO A 532 -0.94 -10.68 17.34
CA PRO A 532 -0.87 -12.09 16.97
C PRO A 532 -2.22 -12.84 17.04
N TYR A 533 -3.05 -12.55 18.05
CA TYR A 533 -4.39 -13.14 18.11
C TYR A 533 -5.31 -12.64 16.99
N LEU A 534 -5.24 -11.36 16.65
CA LEU A 534 -5.98 -10.83 15.52
C LEU A 534 -5.56 -11.54 14.22
N ILE A 535 -4.26 -11.67 13.94
CA ILE A 535 -3.76 -12.39 12.75
C ILE A 535 -4.30 -13.82 12.73
N ARG A 536 -4.24 -14.52 13.87
CA ARG A 536 -4.73 -15.89 13.97
C ARG A 536 -6.23 -16.00 13.71
N ASP A 537 -7.03 -15.10 14.26
CA ASP A 537 -8.49 -15.08 14.06
C ASP A 537 -8.82 -14.76 12.60
N LEU A 538 -8.19 -13.74 12.03
CA LEU A 538 -8.40 -13.34 10.65
C LEU A 538 -8.01 -14.45 9.67
N ARG A 539 -6.89 -15.15 9.85
CA ARG A 539 -6.48 -16.28 8.98
C ARG A 539 -7.45 -17.46 9.03
N ARG A 540 -8.27 -17.57 10.07
CA ARG A 540 -9.31 -18.60 10.16
C ARG A 540 -10.57 -18.18 9.43
N ARG A 541 -10.90 -16.88 9.42
CA ARG A 541 -12.14 -16.33 8.84
C ARG A 541 -11.99 -15.84 7.40
N PHE A 542 -10.81 -15.41 7.00
CA PHE A 542 -10.54 -14.75 5.72
C PHE A 542 -9.26 -15.30 5.09
N ASN A 543 -9.19 -15.24 3.76
CA ASN A 543 -8.07 -15.80 3.01
C ASN A 543 -6.95 -14.77 2.87
N ILE A 544 -6.01 -14.81 3.82
CA ILE A 544 -4.91 -13.86 3.90
C ILE A 544 -3.64 -14.52 3.41
N ASP A 545 -2.93 -13.82 2.54
CA ASP A 545 -1.57 -14.16 2.14
C ASP A 545 -0.63 -13.95 3.36
N PRO A 546 -0.09 -15.03 3.95
CA PRO A 546 0.76 -14.91 5.14
C PRO A 546 2.07 -14.17 4.86
N ASP A 547 2.52 -14.12 3.59
CA ASP A 547 3.74 -13.41 3.18
C ASP A 547 3.49 -11.92 2.90
N LYS A 548 2.24 -11.44 3.05
CA LYS A 548 1.84 -10.04 2.82
C LYS A 548 1.03 -9.45 3.96
N VAL A 549 1.52 -9.62 5.19
CA VAL A 549 0.95 -9.01 6.40
C VAL A 549 1.78 -7.79 6.81
N PHE A 550 1.14 -6.62 6.92
CA PHE A 550 1.80 -5.36 7.26
C PHE A 550 1.22 -4.76 8.54
N LEU A 551 2.08 -4.12 9.33
CA LEU A 551 1.68 -3.46 10.59
C LEU A 551 1.97 -1.96 10.51
N LEU A 552 0.98 -1.14 10.89
CA LEU A 552 1.11 0.31 10.95
C LEU A 552 0.81 0.81 12.36
N GLY A 553 1.67 1.66 12.92
CA GLY A 553 1.45 2.30 14.21
C GLY A 553 1.87 3.77 14.25
N TYR A 554 1.16 4.57 15.04
CA TYR A 554 1.44 5.99 15.28
C TYR A 554 1.73 6.26 16.75
N ASP A 555 2.81 7.00 17.04
CA ASP A 555 3.19 7.44 18.39
C ASP A 555 3.30 6.25 19.37
N GLN A 556 2.39 6.12 20.33
CA GLN A 556 2.40 5.02 21.29
C GLN A 556 2.07 3.67 20.62
N SER A 557 1.17 3.65 19.64
CA SER A 557 0.92 2.43 18.86
C SER A 557 2.07 2.11 17.90
N GLY A 558 2.89 3.10 17.54
CA GLY A 558 4.17 2.88 16.86
C GLY A 558 5.21 2.18 17.74
N THR A 559 5.21 2.46 19.05
CA THR A 559 6.02 1.72 20.03
C THR A 559 5.54 0.28 20.17
N LEU A 560 4.22 0.05 20.22
CA LEU A 560 3.64 -1.29 20.18
C LEU A 560 4.01 -2.04 18.89
N ALA A 561 3.99 -1.35 17.74
CA ALA A 561 4.37 -1.94 16.46
C ALA A 561 5.85 -2.39 16.45
N TYR A 562 6.75 -1.63 17.07
CA TYR A 562 8.13 -2.07 17.31
C TYR A 562 8.18 -3.34 18.16
N ASP A 563 7.51 -3.34 19.31
CA ASP A 563 7.59 -4.43 20.28
C ASP A 563 7.06 -5.75 19.69
N VAL A 564 5.88 -5.73 19.06
CA VAL A 564 5.28 -6.91 18.41
C VAL A 564 6.06 -7.32 17.17
N GLY A 565 6.40 -6.36 16.33
CA GLY A 565 7.10 -6.61 15.08
C GLY A 565 8.46 -7.27 15.26
N LEU A 566 9.24 -6.77 16.22
CA LEU A 566 10.54 -7.34 16.54
C LEU A 566 10.43 -8.64 17.33
N ALA A 567 9.35 -8.86 18.10
CA ALA A 567 9.12 -10.14 18.78
C ALA A 567 8.73 -11.26 17.81
N HIS A 568 8.05 -10.92 16.70
CA HIS A 568 7.50 -11.86 15.72
C HIS A 568 7.82 -11.45 14.28
N PRO A 569 9.11 -11.35 13.88
CA PRO A 569 9.48 -10.88 12.55
C PRO A 569 8.99 -11.80 11.43
N ASP A 570 8.66 -13.05 11.73
CA ASP A 570 8.09 -14.05 10.82
C ASP A 570 6.62 -13.81 10.47
N LEU A 571 5.92 -12.97 11.24
CA LEU A 571 4.49 -12.68 11.01
C LEU A 571 4.25 -11.51 10.05
N PHE A 572 5.29 -10.77 9.65
CA PHE A 572 5.13 -9.51 8.91
C PHE A 572 6.04 -9.44 7.69
N ALA A 573 5.50 -8.91 6.60
CA ALA A 573 6.23 -8.51 5.40
C ALA A 573 6.89 -7.13 5.54
N GLY A 574 6.39 -6.30 6.46
CA GLY A 574 6.96 -5.00 6.76
C GLY A 574 6.16 -4.19 7.79
N ILE A 575 6.81 -3.22 8.41
CA ILE A 575 6.20 -2.38 9.45
C ILE A 575 6.39 -0.90 9.15
N ALA A 576 5.30 -0.15 9.20
CA ALA A 576 5.29 1.30 9.08
C ALA A 576 5.07 1.97 10.45
N ILE A 577 5.96 2.88 10.82
CA ILE A 577 5.97 3.51 12.14
C ILE A 577 5.99 5.02 11.96
N PHE A 578 5.01 5.70 12.52
CA PHE A 578 4.86 7.15 12.45
C PHE A 578 5.05 7.76 13.84
N CYS A 579 6.09 8.54 14.04
CA CYS A 579 6.43 9.21 15.31
C CYS A 579 6.55 8.27 16.52
N GLY A 580 6.78 6.97 16.28
CA GLY A 580 6.99 5.97 17.32
C GLY A 580 8.46 5.85 17.70
N ARG A 581 8.73 5.30 18.89
CA ARG A 581 10.09 5.06 19.39
C ARG A 581 10.32 3.59 19.74
N PRO A 582 11.54 3.07 19.58
CA PRO A 582 11.87 1.73 20.02
C PRO A 582 11.98 1.72 21.54
N GLY A 583 10.95 1.19 22.21
CA GLY A 583 10.89 1.08 23.66
C GLY A 583 11.98 0.18 24.25
N LYS A 584 11.87 -0.16 25.54
CA LYS A 584 12.83 -1.06 26.20
C LYS A 584 12.87 -2.46 25.54
N LEU A 585 11.70 -2.98 25.15
CA LEU A 585 11.58 -4.29 24.52
C LEU A 585 12.10 -4.25 23.08
N GLY A 586 11.66 -3.30 22.26
CA GLY A 586 12.21 -3.11 20.92
C GLY A 586 13.74 -3.03 20.89
N ARG A 587 14.37 -2.31 21.83
CA ARG A 587 15.84 -2.29 21.98
C ARG A 587 16.46 -3.64 22.32
N SER A 588 15.76 -4.46 23.10
CA SER A 588 16.21 -5.82 23.46
C SER A 588 16.13 -6.77 22.26
N TYR A 589 15.13 -6.59 21.40
CA TYR A 589 14.90 -7.39 20.20
C TYR A 589 15.52 -6.81 18.91
N ARG A 590 16.36 -5.78 19.02
CA ARG A 590 16.95 -5.07 17.87
C ARG A 590 17.65 -5.96 16.83
N TYR A 591 18.10 -7.16 17.22
CA TYR A 591 18.71 -8.11 16.30
C TYR A 591 17.72 -8.69 15.30
N ASN A 592 16.43 -8.68 15.62
CA ASN A 592 15.38 -9.19 14.75
C ASN A 592 15.03 -8.21 13.63
N SER A 593 15.45 -6.94 13.71
CA SER A 593 15.20 -5.96 12.64
C SER A 593 15.94 -6.28 11.34
N GLN A 594 16.90 -7.20 11.34
CA GLN A 594 17.56 -7.66 10.11
C GLN A 594 16.66 -8.56 9.26
N TYR A 595 15.59 -9.13 9.84
CA TYR A 595 14.67 -10.04 9.17
C TYR A 595 13.38 -9.37 8.69
N LEU A 596 13.20 -8.08 9.00
CA LEU A 596 11.94 -7.38 8.80
C LEU A 596 12.15 -5.97 8.23
N PRO A 597 11.53 -5.61 7.10
CA PRO A 597 11.58 -4.24 6.58
C PRO A 597 10.83 -3.23 7.47
N PHE A 598 11.42 -2.05 7.65
CA PHE A 598 10.81 -0.93 8.39
C PHE A 598 10.73 0.33 7.52
N TYR A 599 9.58 1.00 7.59
CA TYR A 599 9.37 2.36 7.09
C TYR A 599 9.05 3.28 8.26
N VAL A 600 10.02 4.13 8.66
CA VAL A 600 9.90 4.96 9.86
C VAL A 600 9.83 6.43 9.47
N VAL A 601 8.75 7.09 9.89
CA VAL A 601 8.48 8.50 9.67
C VAL A 601 8.55 9.23 11.00
N GLU A 602 9.30 10.33 11.06
CA GLU A 602 9.48 11.10 12.29
C GLU A 602 9.40 12.60 12.00
N GLY A 603 8.81 13.35 12.93
CA GLY A 603 8.81 14.81 12.86
C GLY A 603 10.16 15.38 13.31
N GLU A 604 10.70 16.37 12.60
CA GLU A 604 12.01 16.96 12.92
C GLU A 604 12.09 17.62 14.32
N ARG A 605 10.93 17.94 14.89
CA ARG A 605 10.77 18.53 16.22
C ARG A 605 10.25 17.54 17.26
N SER A 606 10.13 16.27 16.89
CA SER A 606 9.76 15.20 17.80
C SER A 606 10.85 15.01 18.87
N PRO A 607 10.49 14.78 20.13
CA PRO A 607 11.45 14.67 21.22
C PRO A 607 12.30 13.40 21.08
N ASN A 608 13.63 13.50 20.93
CA ASN A 608 14.67 12.43 20.92
C ASN A 608 14.42 11.12 20.13
N ASN A 609 13.24 10.86 19.58
CA ASN A 609 12.87 9.63 18.89
C ASN A 609 13.75 9.40 17.66
N THR A 610 14.12 10.46 16.94
CA THR A 610 14.97 10.33 15.75
C THR A 610 16.33 9.72 16.08
N GLY A 611 16.91 10.05 17.24
CA GLY A 611 18.16 9.43 17.71
C GLY A 611 17.98 7.96 18.05
N GLU A 612 16.93 7.63 18.82
CA GLU A 612 16.62 6.24 19.19
C GLU A 612 16.30 5.36 17.97
N ASN A 613 15.52 5.89 17.02
CA ASN A 613 15.19 5.23 15.76
C ASN A 613 16.46 5.00 14.92
N ARG A 614 17.39 5.97 14.87
CA ARG A 614 18.66 5.78 14.18
C ARG A 614 19.52 4.70 14.84
N ASP A 615 19.66 4.75 16.16
CA ASP A 615 20.45 3.78 16.93
C ASP A 615 19.95 2.34 16.72
N MET A 616 18.65 2.17 16.47
CA MET A 616 18.05 0.87 16.12
C MET A 616 18.61 0.29 14.82
N PHE A 617 18.75 1.11 13.77
CA PHE A 617 19.04 0.62 12.42
C PHE A 617 20.48 0.83 11.95
N GLU A 618 21.23 1.76 12.55
CA GLU A 618 22.58 2.13 12.10
C GLU A 618 23.54 0.93 12.01
N TYR A 619 23.37 -0.07 12.88
CA TYR A 619 24.18 -1.30 12.84
C TYR A 619 23.87 -2.23 11.65
N TRP A 620 22.62 -2.22 11.16
CA TRP A 620 22.10 -3.19 10.18
C TRP A 620 22.19 -2.70 8.74
N VAL A 621 22.14 -1.40 8.55
CA VAL A 621 21.99 -0.74 7.24
C VAL A 621 23.09 -1.10 6.24
N ASN A 622 24.25 -1.56 6.72
CA ASN A 622 25.39 -1.98 5.91
C ASN A 622 25.91 -3.38 6.25
N ARG A 623 25.11 -4.22 6.92
CA ARG A 623 25.32 -5.66 6.95
C ARG A 623 24.47 -6.32 5.89
#